data_AF-A0A1R1X3A0-F1
#
_entry.id   AF-A0A1R1X3A0-F1
#
_cell.length_a   1.000
_cell.length_b   1.000
_cell.length_c   1.000
_cell.angle_alpha   90.00
_cell.angle_beta   90.00
_cell.angle_gamma   90.00
#
_symmetry.space_group_name_H-M   'P 1'
#
loop_
_entity.id
_entity.type
_entity.pdbx_description
1 polymer ?
#
loop_
_entity_poly.entity_id
_entity_poly.type
_entity_poly.pdbx_seq_one_letter_code
_entity_poly.pdbx_strand_id
1 'polypeptide(L)'
;MKFSLITSSFVLLFGTLVSSSPGYETAVNTQTPTNGYSSITTSNCDKPSRKQRYLKRFKRRCSKISDCNTRCLVKKNKTACKEYAKKFRASRRHRKGGRRSANRKLRRKEFRSFCKKNSQCNTDCFIDKDKSACKAHRRAFRKQHRMKYSS
;
A
#
# COMPACT_ATOMS: atom_id res chain seq x y z
N MET A 1 -37.72 -17.13 39.62
CA MET A 1 -37.61 -15.85 40.35
C MET A 1 -36.55 -15.99 41.43
N LYS A 2 -35.44 -15.24 41.32
CA LYS A 2 -34.60 -14.74 42.41
C LYS A 2 -33.56 -13.80 41.77
N PHE A 3 -33.76 -12.52 42.05
CA PHE A 3 -32.88 -11.40 41.70
C PHE A 3 -31.74 -11.29 42.74
N SER A 4 -30.77 -10.42 42.40
CA SER A 4 -29.97 -9.59 43.32
C SER A 4 -28.61 -10.16 43.79
N LEU A 5 -27.49 -9.43 43.85
CA LEU A 5 -27.11 -8.03 43.61
C LEU A 5 -25.54 -7.95 43.54
N ILE A 6 -25.00 -7.06 42.68
CA ILE A 6 -24.01 -5.97 42.92
C ILE A 6 -22.87 -6.24 43.94
N THR A 7 -21.57 -6.08 43.62
CA THR A 7 -20.76 -4.83 43.78
C THR A 7 -19.35 -5.05 43.18
N SER A 8 -18.84 -4.15 42.33
CA SER A 8 -18.01 -2.97 42.62
C SER A 8 -16.59 -3.27 43.13
N SER A 9 -15.57 -2.97 42.32
CA SER A 9 -14.62 -1.86 42.55
C SER A 9 -13.28 -2.07 41.84
N PHE A 10 -12.98 -1.12 40.94
CA PHE A 10 -11.65 -0.76 40.46
C PHE A 10 -10.79 -0.23 41.62
N VAL A 11 -9.53 -0.67 41.76
CA VAL A 11 -8.43 0.18 42.25
C VAL A 11 -7.10 -0.28 41.61
N LEU A 12 -6.50 0.62 40.84
CA LEU A 12 -5.08 0.63 40.44
C LEU A 12 -4.23 1.06 41.63
N LEU A 13 -3.13 0.37 41.92
CA LEU A 13 -2.07 0.94 42.78
C LEU A 13 -0.69 0.63 42.21
N PHE A 14 -0.03 1.70 41.80
CA PHE A 14 1.39 1.82 41.51
C PHE A 14 2.20 1.55 42.78
N GLY A 15 3.24 0.72 42.65
CA GLY A 15 4.29 0.54 43.66
C GLY A 15 5.60 1.15 43.14
N THR A 16 6.04 2.18 43.83
CA THR A 16 7.21 3.04 43.57
C THR A 16 8.48 2.58 44.29
N LEU A 17 9.62 2.87 43.64
CA LEU A 17 10.89 3.40 44.21
C LEU A 17 11.77 2.50 45.11
N VAL A 18 12.98 2.23 44.59
CA VAL A 18 14.27 2.13 45.30
C VAL A 18 15.35 2.44 44.23
N SER A 19 16.40 3.22 44.39
CA SER A 19 16.88 4.15 45.41
C SER A 19 18.17 4.79 44.85
N SER A 20 18.49 5.99 45.36
CA SER A 20 19.84 6.56 45.55
C SER A 20 20.64 7.17 44.37
N SER A 21 20.57 8.51 44.29
CA SER A 21 21.67 9.48 44.06
C SER A 21 22.88 9.25 45.02
N PRO A 22 24.05 9.96 44.97
CA PRO A 22 24.39 11.22 44.30
C PRO A 22 25.79 11.26 43.62
N GLY A 23 26.20 12.43 43.14
CA GLY A 23 27.34 12.65 42.26
C GLY A 23 28.72 12.74 42.89
N TYR A 24 29.73 12.85 42.02
CA TYR A 24 31.00 13.53 42.25
C TYR A 24 31.69 13.79 40.90
N GLU A 25 32.56 14.79 40.93
CA GLU A 25 33.20 15.46 39.82
C GLU A 25 34.35 14.68 39.16
N THR A 26 34.68 15.19 37.97
CA THR A 26 35.88 15.06 37.14
C THR A 26 37.10 14.29 37.66
N ALA A 27 37.61 13.40 36.80
CA ALA A 27 38.91 13.49 36.12
C ALA A 27 39.57 12.11 35.99
N VAL A 28 40.18 11.89 34.82
CA VAL A 28 41.44 11.17 34.56
C VAL A 28 41.31 10.40 33.25
N ASN A 29 42.10 10.90 32.31
CA ASN A 29 42.39 10.41 30.98
C ASN A 29 43.29 9.18 31.08
N THR A 30 42.88 8.03 30.53
CA THR A 30 43.81 6.97 30.12
C THR A 30 43.20 6.08 29.02
N GLN A 31 43.77 6.23 27.82
CA GLN A 31 44.14 5.16 26.88
C GLN A 31 43.05 4.15 26.43
N THR A 32 42.66 4.30 25.16
CA THR A 32 42.30 3.19 24.25
C THR A 32 43.39 2.10 24.26
N PRO A 33 43.08 0.79 24.18
CA PRO A 33 42.37 0.26 23.02
C PRO A 33 41.51 -1.03 23.22
N THR A 34 40.79 -1.34 22.14
CA THR A 34 40.24 -2.65 21.71
C THR A 34 38.85 -3.10 22.19
N ASN A 35 38.15 -3.62 21.18
CA ASN A 35 37.00 -4.51 21.20
C ASN A 35 35.63 -3.91 21.57
N GLY A 36 34.79 -3.82 20.56
CA GLY A 36 33.36 -4.00 20.76
C GLY A 36 32.50 -3.09 19.91
N TYR A 37 31.81 -3.71 18.97
CA TYR A 37 30.45 -3.33 18.59
C TYR A 37 30.29 -2.06 17.75
N SER A 38 29.91 -2.27 16.49
CA SER A 38 28.78 -1.51 15.95
C SER A 38 28.02 -2.44 15.02
N SER A 39 26.95 -2.98 15.58
CA SER A 39 25.80 -3.57 14.92
C SER A 39 25.62 -3.04 13.50
N ILE A 40 26.01 -3.84 12.52
CA ILE A 40 25.51 -3.71 11.15
C ILE A 40 24.01 -3.99 11.25
N THR A 41 23.25 -2.93 11.49
CA THR A 41 21.82 -2.89 11.23
C THR A 41 21.71 -3.24 9.75
N THR A 42 21.15 -4.42 9.47
CA THR A 42 20.90 -4.89 8.12
C THR A 42 20.12 -3.81 7.39
N SER A 43 20.80 -3.13 6.49
CA SER A 43 20.24 -2.04 5.71
C SER A 43 19.04 -2.58 4.95
N ASN A 44 17.93 -1.87 5.06
CA ASN A 44 16.72 -2.08 4.28
C ASN A 44 17.10 -2.42 2.83
N CYS A 45 16.79 -3.64 2.38
CA CYS A 45 17.00 -4.05 0.99
C CYS A 45 16.58 -2.93 0.03
N ASP A 46 17.55 -2.35 -0.69
CA ASP A 46 17.43 -1.12 -1.48
C ASP A 46 16.36 -1.22 -2.57
N LYS A 47 15.09 -1.00 -2.19
CA LYS A 47 13.98 -1.00 -3.14
C LYS A 47 14.17 0.22 -4.05
N PRO A 48 14.25 0.04 -5.38
CA PRO A 48 14.50 1.13 -6.29
C PRO A 48 13.40 2.17 -6.19
N SER A 49 13.80 3.45 -6.15
CA SER A 49 12.88 4.57 -6.01
C SER A 49 11.84 4.57 -7.13
N ARG A 50 10.69 5.21 -6.91
CA ARG A 50 9.65 5.35 -7.95
C ARG A 50 10.21 5.93 -9.25
N LYS A 51 11.14 6.88 -9.14
CA LYS A 51 11.85 7.51 -10.26
C LYS A 51 12.76 6.51 -10.98
N GLN A 52 13.59 5.76 -10.25
CA GLN A 52 14.46 4.73 -10.83
C GLN A 52 13.66 3.64 -11.55
N ARG A 53 12.58 3.12 -10.95
CA ARG A 53 11.68 2.14 -11.59
C ARG A 53 11.05 2.68 -12.87
N TYR A 54 10.67 3.95 -12.88
CA TYR A 54 10.13 4.60 -14.09
C TYR A 54 11.20 4.67 -15.18
N LEU A 55 12.39 5.15 -14.85
CA LEU A 55 13.50 5.32 -15.79
C LEU A 55 13.96 3.97 -16.36
N LYS A 56 14.09 2.93 -15.53
CA LYS A 56 14.43 1.56 -15.99
C LYS A 56 13.44 1.06 -17.04
N ARG A 57 12.14 1.23 -16.80
CA ARG A 57 11.09 0.82 -17.76
C ARG A 57 11.07 1.69 -19.02
N PHE A 58 11.35 2.99 -18.88
CA PHE A 58 11.45 3.90 -20.01
C PHE A 58 12.64 3.54 -20.92
N LYS A 59 13.84 3.35 -20.35
CA LYS A 59 15.04 2.92 -21.07
C LYS A 59 14.80 1.62 -21.84
N ARG A 60 14.22 0.59 -21.20
CA ARG A 60 13.87 -0.68 -21.86
C ARG A 60 12.90 -0.53 -23.03
N ARG A 61 11.99 0.45 -22.99
CA ARG A 61 11.10 0.73 -24.13
C ARG A 61 11.85 1.48 -25.22
N CYS A 62 12.63 2.48 -24.83
CA CYS A 62 13.35 3.35 -25.74
C CYS A 62 14.43 2.59 -26.51
N SER A 63 15.08 1.59 -25.89
CA SER A 63 16.06 0.71 -26.56
C SER A 63 15.46 -0.16 -27.67
N LYS A 64 14.13 -0.33 -27.72
CA LYS A 64 13.42 -1.09 -28.77
C LYS A 64 12.94 -0.20 -29.92
N ILE A 65 13.10 1.10 -29.81
CA ILE A 65 12.65 2.09 -30.80
C ILE A 65 13.92 2.79 -31.27
N SER A 66 14.39 2.48 -32.48
CA SER A 66 15.65 3.00 -33.05
C SER A 66 15.79 4.51 -32.82
N ASP A 67 14.79 5.28 -33.22
CA ASP A 67 14.75 6.73 -33.05
C ASP A 67 14.84 7.20 -31.60
N CYS A 68 14.16 6.51 -30.69
CA CYS A 68 14.21 6.85 -29.27
C CYS A 68 15.59 6.56 -28.71
N ASN A 69 16.14 5.38 -29.00
CA ASN A 69 17.47 5.00 -28.55
C ASN A 69 18.51 6.03 -29.01
N THR A 70 18.53 6.33 -30.31
CA THR A 70 19.51 7.24 -30.90
C THR A 70 19.32 8.67 -30.44
N ARG A 71 18.11 9.24 -30.52
CA ARG A 71 17.88 10.67 -30.21
C ARG A 71 17.86 10.94 -28.70
N CYS A 72 17.25 10.06 -27.90
CA CYS A 72 17.10 10.27 -26.47
C CYS A 72 18.20 9.62 -25.61
N LEU A 73 18.57 8.35 -25.85
CA LEU A 73 19.53 7.67 -24.98
C LEU A 73 20.98 7.96 -25.35
N VAL A 74 21.31 7.89 -26.65
CA VAL A 74 22.67 8.09 -27.17
C VAL A 74 22.98 9.58 -27.26
N LYS A 75 22.23 10.33 -28.09
CA LYS A 75 22.43 11.78 -28.30
C LYS A 75 21.98 12.65 -27.12
N LYS A 76 21.36 12.06 -26.08
CA LYS A 76 20.87 12.74 -24.87
C LYS A 76 20.02 13.99 -25.15
N ASN A 77 19.31 14.05 -26.28
CA ASN A 77 18.47 15.20 -26.64
C ASN A 77 17.26 15.28 -25.69
N LYS A 78 17.26 16.30 -24.82
CA LYS A 78 16.24 16.50 -23.78
C LYS A 78 14.83 16.64 -24.36
N THR A 79 14.67 17.34 -25.47
CA THR A 79 13.38 17.57 -26.12
C THR A 79 12.80 16.27 -26.67
N ALA A 80 13.62 15.51 -27.41
CA ALA A 80 13.23 14.18 -27.91
C ALA A 80 12.88 13.23 -26.75
N CYS A 81 13.70 13.20 -25.68
CA CYS A 81 13.40 12.41 -24.49
C CYS A 81 12.07 12.77 -23.84
N LYS A 82 11.75 14.07 -23.74
CA LYS A 82 10.49 14.55 -23.15
C LYS A 82 9.29 14.08 -23.96
N GLU A 83 9.38 14.15 -25.29
CA GLU A 83 8.32 13.68 -26.20
C GLU A 83 8.09 12.17 -26.06
N TYR A 84 9.15 11.36 -26.14
CA TYR A 84 9.05 9.91 -25.97
C TYR A 84 8.58 9.52 -24.56
N ALA A 85 8.97 10.27 -23.52
CA ALA A 85 8.46 10.07 -22.18
C ALA A 85 6.94 10.36 -22.08
N LYS A 86 6.43 11.39 -22.78
CA LYS A 86 4.98 11.64 -22.88
C LYS A 86 4.27 10.46 -23.56
N LYS A 87 4.75 10.00 -24.72
CA LYS A 87 4.21 8.82 -25.44
C LYS A 87 4.22 7.56 -24.57
N PHE A 88 5.30 7.34 -23.82
CA PHE A 88 5.42 6.22 -22.89
C PHE A 88 4.40 6.30 -21.74
N ARG A 89 4.22 7.48 -21.14
CA ARG A 89 3.21 7.70 -20.09
C ARG A 89 1.80 7.45 -20.60
N ALA A 90 1.46 7.94 -21.79
CA ALA A 90 0.16 7.71 -22.42
C ALA A 90 -0.10 6.20 -22.63
N SER A 91 0.84 5.49 -23.26
CA SER A 91 0.72 4.04 -23.47
C SER A 91 0.55 3.26 -22.15
N ARG A 92 1.25 3.66 -21.08
CA ARG A 92 1.04 3.06 -19.74
C ARG A 92 -0.34 3.36 -19.17
N ARG A 93 -0.88 4.55 -19.37
CA ARG A 93 -2.25 4.90 -18.96
C ARG A 93 -3.26 4.04 -19.72
N HIS A 94 -3.13 3.86 -21.04
CA HIS A 94 -4.02 3.00 -21.83
C HIS A 94 -3.99 1.54 -21.34
N ARG A 95 -2.80 0.95 -21.12
CA ARG A 95 -2.71 -0.43 -20.58
C ARG A 95 -3.32 -0.56 -19.19
N LYS A 96 -3.12 0.43 -18.31
CA LYS A 96 -3.75 0.46 -16.98
C LYS A 96 -5.26 0.67 -17.09
N GLY A 97 -5.72 1.49 -18.03
CA GLY A 97 -7.13 1.73 -18.33
C GLY A 97 -7.82 0.47 -18.83
N GLY A 98 -7.22 -0.24 -19.78
CA GLY A 98 -7.70 -1.54 -20.27
C GLY A 98 -7.80 -2.57 -19.15
N ARG A 99 -6.75 -2.76 -18.34
CA ARG A 99 -6.79 -3.68 -17.19
C ARG A 99 -7.86 -3.28 -16.16
N ARG A 100 -8.02 -1.98 -15.87
CA ARG A 100 -9.07 -1.48 -14.96
C ARG A 100 -10.47 -1.73 -15.54
N SER A 101 -10.65 -1.56 -16.85
CA SER A 101 -11.90 -1.82 -17.56
C SER A 101 -12.26 -3.31 -17.52
N ALA A 102 -11.32 -4.20 -17.85
CA ALA A 102 -11.50 -5.65 -17.76
C ALA A 102 -11.86 -6.10 -16.33
N ASN A 103 -11.10 -5.65 -15.33
CA ASN A 103 -11.41 -5.97 -13.92
C ASN A 103 -12.77 -5.40 -13.49
N ARG A 104 -13.16 -4.23 -13.99
CA ARG A 104 -14.49 -3.65 -13.69
C ARG A 104 -15.61 -4.46 -14.34
N LYS A 105 -15.43 -4.93 -15.59
CA LYS A 105 -16.38 -5.81 -16.27
C LYS A 105 -16.53 -7.13 -15.51
N LEU A 106 -15.42 -7.77 -15.16
CA LEU A 106 -15.41 -9.02 -14.38
C LEU A 106 -16.15 -8.83 -13.05
N ARG A 107 -15.79 -7.82 -12.25
CA ARG A 107 -16.47 -7.55 -10.97
C ARG A 107 -17.96 -7.24 -11.12
N ARG A 108 -18.38 -6.63 -12.23
CA ARG A 108 -19.81 -6.42 -12.51
C ARG A 108 -20.52 -7.74 -12.78
N LYS A 109 -19.89 -8.66 -13.52
CA LYS A 109 -20.43 -10.00 -13.77
C LYS A 109 -20.55 -10.78 -12.46
N GLU A 110 -19.50 -10.80 -11.65
CA GLU A 110 -19.50 -11.47 -10.34
C GLU A 110 -20.55 -10.87 -9.40
N PHE A 111 -20.67 -9.54 -9.36
CA PHE A 111 -21.70 -8.87 -8.55
C PHE A 111 -23.12 -9.22 -9.02
N ARG A 112 -23.36 -9.29 -10.34
CA ARG A 112 -24.64 -9.76 -10.87
C ARG A 112 -24.92 -11.20 -10.44
N SER A 113 -23.94 -12.09 -10.51
CA SER A 113 -24.09 -13.48 -10.04
C SER A 113 -24.35 -13.57 -8.54
N PHE A 114 -23.74 -12.69 -7.72
CA PHE A 114 -24.03 -12.58 -6.29
C PHE A 114 -25.49 -12.19 -6.05
N CYS A 115 -25.99 -11.16 -6.74
CA CYS A 115 -27.37 -10.71 -6.55
C CYS A 115 -28.40 -11.69 -7.12
N LYS A 116 -28.06 -12.52 -8.11
CA LYS A 116 -28.92 -13.64 -8.51
C LYS A 116 -29.17 -14.64 -7.38
N LYS A 117 -28.24 -14.77 -6.43
CA LYS A 117 -28.35 -15.67 -5.27
C LYS A 117 -28.91 -14.98 -4.02
N ASN A 118 -29.09 -13.67 -4.07
CA ASN A 118 -29.55 -12.85 -2.95
C ASN A 118 -30.75 -12.03 -3.44
N SER A 119 -31.97 -12.50 -3.12
CA SER A 119 -33.23 -11.90 -3.56
C SER A 119 -33.28 -10.41 -3.24
N GLN A 120 -32.87 -10.01 -2.02
CA GLN A 120 -32.82 -8.60 -1.62
C GLN A 120 -31.91 -7.77 -2.51
N CYS A 121 -30.69 -8.24 -2.81
CA CYS A 121 -29.82 -7.52 -3.74
C CYS A 121 -30.45 -7.43 -5.14
N ASN A 122 -31.11 -8.50 -5.62
CA ASN A 122 -31.73 -8.47 -6.94
C ASN A 122 -32.82 -7.39 -7.02
N THR A 123 -33.69 -7.36 -6.01
CA THR A 123 -34.76 -6.36 -5.88
C THR A 123 -34.17 -4.95 -5.80
N ASP A 124 -33.32 -4.68 -4.82
CA ASP A 124 -32.75 -3.35 -4.58
C ASP A 124 -31.95 -2.82 -5.79
N CYS A 125 -31.16 -3.68 -6.47
CA CYS A 125 -30.27 -3.23 -7.54
C CYS A 125 -30.88 -3.24 -8.94
N PHE A 126 -31.79 -4.16 -9.25
CA PHE A 126 -32.23 -4.41 -10.63
C PHE A 126 -33.73 -4.21 -10.85
N ILE A 127 -34.57 -4.48 -9.84
CA ILE A 127 -36.01 -4.27 -9.90
C ILE A 127 -36.31 -2.81 -9.54
N ASP A 128 -36.06 -2.44 -8.29
CA ASP A 128 -36.36 -1.10 -7.74
C ASP A 128 -35.33 -0.06 -8.17
N LYS A 129 -34.13 -0.52 -8.59
CA LYS A 129 -33.00 0.31 -9.03
C LYS A 129 -32.61 1.37 -7.98
N ASP A 130 -32.79 1.08 -6.70
CA ASP A 130 -32.34 1.95 -5.60
C ASP A 130 -30.80 2.03 -5.62
N LYS A 131 -30.31 3.22 -5.98
CA LYS A 131 -28.88 3.52 -6.06
C LYS A 131 -28.19 3.42 -4.71
N SER A 132 -28.86 3.77 -3.61
CA SER A 132 -28.29 3.79 -2.27
C SER A 132 -28.15 2.37 -1.72
N ALA A 133 -29.25 1.60 -1.69
CA ALA A 133 -29.23 0.19 -1.28
C ALA A 133 -28.27 -0.62 -2.17
N CYS A 134 -28.32 -0.44 -3.49
CA CYS A 134 -27.40 -1.13 -4.38
C CYS A 134 -25.92 -0.79 -4.14
N LYS A 135 -25.61 0.44 -3.70
CA LYS A 135 -24.25 0.84 -3.33
C LYS A 135 -23.81 0.14 -2.04
N ALA A 136 -24.70 -0.08 -1.08
CA ALA A 136 -24.43 -0.85 0.13
C ALA A 136 -24.10 -2.32 -0.21
N HIS A 137 -24.92 -2.99 -1.02
CA HIS A 137 -24.66 -4.35 -1.50
C HIS A 137 -23.32 -4.47 -2.24
N ARG A 138 -22.99 -3.50 -3.12
CA ARG A 138 -21.68 -3.47 -3.79
C ARG A 138 -20.51 -3.31 -2.83
N ARG A 139 -20.68 -2.60 -1.71
CA ARG A 139 -19.64 -2.47 -0.67
C ARG A 139 -19.47 -3.78 0.09
N ALA A 140 -20.57 -4.41 0.51
CA ALA A 140 -20.56 -5.72 1.17
C ALA A 140 -19.89 -6.80 0.31
N PHE A 141 -20.31 -6.92 -0.95
CA PHE A 141 -19.70 -7.84 -1.93
C PHE A 141 -18.18 -7.62 -2.05
N ARG A 142 -17.72 -6.36 -2.13
CA ARG A 142 -16.27 -6.06 -2.22
C ARG A 142 -15.52 -6.42 -0.94
N LYS A 143 -16.16 -6.33 0.23
CA LYS A 143 -15.54 -6.69 1.52
C LYS A 143 -15.34 -8.21 1.59
N GLN A 144 -16.39 -8.98 1.31
CA GLN A 144 -16.32 -10.45 1.25
C GLN A 144 -15.31 -10.94 0.20
N HIS A 145 -15.33 -10.36 -1.00
CA HIS A 145 -14.43 -10.73 -2.09
C HIS A 145 -12.97 -10.27 -1.86
N ARG A 146 -12.69 -9.39 -0.90
CA ARG A 146 -11.31 -9.09 -0.49
C ARG A 146 -10.80 -10.14 0.49
N MET A 147 -11.63 -10.56 1.44
CA MET A 147 -11.26 -11.57 2.43
C MET A 147 -10.98 -12.93 1.78
N LYS A 148 -11.74 -13.32 0.76
CA LYS A 148 -11.58 -14.61 0.06
C LYS A 148 -10.26 -14.75 -0.74
N TYR A 149 -9.59 -13.64 -1.09
CA TYR A 149 -8.39 -13.65 -1.95
C TYR A 149 -7.19 -12.95 -1.31
N SER A 150 -7.25 -12.68 0.01
CA SER A 150 -6.11 -12.18 0.78
C SER A 150 -5.50 -13.22 1.73
N SER A 151 -5.97 -14.46 1.65
CA SER A 151 -5.43 -15.66 2.27
C SER A 151 -4.40 -16.31 1.34
#